data_AF-A0A9J7DK57-F1
#
_entry.id   AF-A0A9J7DK57-F1
#
_cell.length_a   1.000
_cell.length_b   1.000
_cell.length_c   1.000
_cell.angle_alpha   90.00
_cell.angle_beta   90.00
_cell.angle_gamma   90.00
#
_symmetry.space_group_name_H-M   'P 1'
#
loop_
_entity.id
_entity.type
_entity.pdbx_description
1 polymer ?
#
loop_
_entity_poly.entity_id
_entity_poly.type
_entity_poly.pdbx_seq_one_letter_code
_entity_poly.pdbx_strand_id
1 'polypeptide(L)'
;MSAMDDDLLNKLTQQIFQKHLATYVEIESQFLTRKCASELEKFYASKNHQKKPAERFQELKRDMQELIRTKANINIAQVEDYGGETFLSEELAIKMLQDANASLKRCRVLSNETDLPTNIIKLNDILLKYLMHEHATYALGLGLNIIPIADTGRQFPHLYFFDVVQKTNIIVHLLEDQCNTSVVPCVINTPKYSEYIFKKRTLMEQIEAKLDQGLDRTLNAVIGWVKLYLTNEQKKTDYNKPDSDFTLTSAAYRYEDLVCKHYVNACPCGN
;
A
#
# COMPACT_ATOMS: atom_id res chain seq x y z
N MET A 1 -24.91 -31.47 -41.52
CA MET A 1 -25.14 -30.01 -41.57
C MET A 1 -23.78 -29.38 -41.36
N SER A 2 -23.28 -28.79 -42.43
CA SER A 2 -21.92 -28.97 -42.92
C SER A 2 -21.05 -27.80 -42.49
N ALA A 3 -19.76 -27.99 -42.23
CA ALA A 3 -18.81 -26.96 -41.82
C ALA A 3 -18.81 -25.66 -42.66
N MET A 4 -19.39 -25.66 -43.86
CA MET A 4 -19.66 -24.46 -44.66
C MET A 4 -20.69 -23.50 -44.03
N ASP A 5 -21.72 -24.01 -43.35
CA ASP A 5 -22.75 -23.19 -42.69
C ASP A 5 -22.15 -22.46 -41.47
N ASP A 6 -21.26 -23.12 -40.73
CA ASP A 6 -20.54 -22.53 -39.60
C ASP A 6 -19.53 -21.46 -40.07
N ASP A 7 -18.85 -21.69 -41.20
CA ASP A 7 -17.92 -20.72 -41.78
C ASP A 7 -18.65 -19.48 -42.33
N LEU A 8 -19.84 -19.67 -42.91
CA LEU A 8 -20.71 -18.58 -43.34
C LEU A 8 -21.25 -17.78 -42.14
N LEU A 9 -21.69 -18.47 -41.08
CA LEU A 9 -22.16 -17.84 -39.85
C LEU A 9 -21.05 -17.03 -39.17
N ASN A 10 -19.82 -17.56 -39.12
CA ASN A 10 -18.67 -16.84 -38.59
C ASN A 10 -18.35 -15.58 -39.40
N LYS A 11 -18.41 -15.65 -40.74
CA LYS A 11 -18.20 -14.49 -41.62
C LYS A 11 -19.27 -13.42 -41.44
N LEU A 12 -20.54 -13.80 -41.37
CA LEU A 12 -21.65 -12.88 -41.12
C LEU A 12 -21.52 -12.22 -39.74
N THR A 13 -21.20 -13.02 -38.72
CA THR A 13 -20.98 -12.53 -37.35
C THR A 13 -19.82 -11.54 -37.31
N GLN A 14 -18.69 -11.86 -37.94
CA GLN A 14 -17.56 -10.93 -38.04
C GLN A 14 -17.97 -9.64 -38.75
N GLN A 15 -18.64 -9.70 -39.90
CA GLN A 15 -19.04 -8.50 -40.63
C GLN A 15 -19.97 -7.58 -39.84
N ILE A 16 -20.93 -8.14 -39.08
CA ILE A 16 -21.86 -7.35 -38.27
C ILE A 16 -21.13 -6.67 -37.10
N PHE A 17 -20.24 -7.39 -36.42
CA PHE A 17 -19.61 -6.91 -35.19
C PHE A 17 -18.27 -6.20 -35.40
N GLN A 18 -17.62 -6.33 -36.55
CA GLN A 18 -16.27 -5.80 -36.80
C GLN A 18 -16.13 -4.31 -36.48
N LYS A 19 -17.11 -3.49 -36.89
CA LYS A 19 -17.11 -2.04 -36.60
C LYS A 19 -17.20 -1.73 -35.10
N HIS A 20 -17.93 -2.56 -34.35
CA HIS A 20 -18.11 -2.40 -32.91
C HIS A 20 -16.90 -2.93 -32.12
N LEU A 21 -16.30 -4.03 -32.58
CA LEU A 21 -15.12 -4.64 -31.95
C LEU A 21 -13.85 -3.82 -32.20
N ALA A 22 -13.76 -3.08 -33.32
CA ALA A 22 -12.62 -2.23 -33.63
C ALA A 22 -12.36 -1.14 -32.57
N THR A 23 -13.42 -0.57 -31.97
CA THR A 23 -13.32 0.49 -30.94
C THR A 23 -13.57 -0.03 -29.52
N TYR A 24 -13.84 -1.34 -29.37
CA TYR A 24 -14.22 -1.95 -28.10
C TYR A 24 -13.20 -1.66 -26.99
N VAL A 25 -11.90 -1.90 -27.24
CA VAL A 25 -10.87 -1.76 -26.20
C VAL A 25 -10.76 -0.32 -25.70
N GLU A 26 -11.00 0.67 -26.55
CA GLU A 26 -10.98 2.08 -26.16
C GLU A 26 -12.18 2.43 -25.28
N ILE A 27 -13.36 1.96 -25.66
CA ILE A 27 -14.59 2.14 -24.89
C ILE A 27 -14.45 1.45 -23.52
N GLU A 28 -13.96 0.22 -23.49
CA GLU A 28 -13.75 -0.55 -22.26
C GLU A 28 -12.70 0.12 -21.35
N SER A 29 -11.60 0.61 -21.94
CA SER A 29 -10.57 1.37 -21.21
C SER A 29 -11.13 2.64 -20.58
N GLN A 30 -11.94 3.41 -21.34
CA GLN A 30 -12.59 4.62 -20.83
C GLN A 30 -13.60 4.29 -19.73
N PHE A 31 -14.38 3.23 -19.92
CA PHE A 31 -15.34 2.76 -18.92
C PHE A 31 -14.64 2.41 -17.61
N LEU A 32 -13.62 1.55 -17.66
CA LEU A 32 -12.86 1.13 -16.48
C LEU A 32 -12.18 2.31 -15.80
N THR A 33 -11.58 3.22 -16.57
CA THR A 33 -10.95 4.45 -16.06
C THR A 33 -11.95 5.31 -15.29
N ARG A 34 -13.13 5.59 -15.87
CA ARG A 34 -14.19 6.38 -15.22
C ARG A 34 -14.71 5.70 -13.97
N LYS A 35 -14.85 4.37 -14.01
CA LYS A 35 -15.34 3.58 -12.89
C LYS A 35 -14.37 3.62 -11.72
N CYS A 36 -13.09 3.31 -11.94
CA CYS A 36 -12.06 3.38 -10.91
C CYS A 36 -11.90 4.80 -10.34
N ALA A 37 -11.91 5.83 -11.20
CA ALA A 37 -11.85 7.22 -10.76
C ALA A 37 -13.04 7.59 -9.86
N SER A 38 -14.26 7.24 -10.27
CA SER A 38 -15.47 7.53 -9.50
C SER A 38 -15.48 6.82 -8.13
N GLU A 39 -15.03 5.58 -8.06
CA GLU A 39 -14.96 4.86 -6.77
C GLU A 39 -13.89 5.45 -5.85
N LEU A 40 -12.77 5.89 -6.41
CA LEU A 40 -11.72 6.58 -5.65
C LEU A 40 -12.18 7.94 -5.11
N GLU A 41 -12.87 8.73 -5.95
CA GLU A 41 -13.45 10.01 -5.55
C GLU A 41 -14.48 9.86 -4.43
N LYS A 42 -15.39 8.88 -4.54
CA LYS A 42 -16.36 8.57 -3.48
C LYS A 42 -15.69 8.19 -2.18
N PHE A 43 -14.61 7.41 -2.23
CA PHE A 43 -13.86 7.01 -1.05
C PHE A 43 -13.19 8.20 -0.37
N TYR A 44 -12.45 9.04 -1.09
CA TYR A 44 -11.81 10.20 -0.47
C TYR A 44 -12.83 11.25 0.00
N ALA A 45 -13.95 11.40 -0.71
CA ALA A 45 -15.05 12.24 -0.26
C ALA A 45 -15.66 11.72 1.05
N SER A 46 -15.87 10.40 1.20
CA SER A 46 -16.40 9.83 2.45
C SER A 46 -15.44 9.96 3.63
N LYS A 47 -14.14 10.10 3.36
CA LYS A 47 -13.09 10.38 4.34
C LYS A 47 -12.85 11.88 4.56
N ASN A 48 -13.62 12.77 3.93
CA ASN A 48 -13.41 14.22 3.93
C ASN A 48 -11.98 14.64 3.56
N HIS A 49 -11.34 13.88 2.66
CA HIS A 49 -9.96 14.07 2.28
C HIS A 49 -9.84 14.61 0.86
N GLN A 50 -9.02 15.64 0.68
CA GLN A 50 -8.65 16.14 -0.64
C GLN A 50 -7.22 15.74 -0.95
N LYS A 51 -7.04 14.99 -2.03
CA LYS A 51 -5.72 14.59 -2.50
C LYS A 51 -4.87 15.82 -2.83
N LYS A 52 -3.83 16.04 -2.02
CA LYS A 52 -2.77 17.00 -2.33
C LYS A 52 -1.83 16.37 -3.38
N PRO A 53 -1.43 17.09 -4.44
CA PRO A 53 -0.39 16.61 -5.35
C PRO A 53 0.90 16.40 -4.55
N ALA A 54 1.30 15.13 -4.40
CA ALA A 54 2.46 14.74 -3.62
C ALA A 54 3.48 14.12 -4.55
N GLU A 55 4.62 14.78 -4.73
CA GLU A 55 5.91 14.14 -4.98
C GLU A 55 7.04 15.18 -4.89
N ARG A 56 6.99 16.27 -5.67
CA ARG A 56 8.18 17.16 -5.77
C ARG A 56 8.35 18.22 -4.67
N PHE A 57 7.26 18.70 -4.08
CA PHE A 57 7.33 19.78 -3.06
C PHE A 57 7.49 19.28 -1.63
N GLN A 58 7.15 18.01 -1.36
CA GLN A 58 7.15 17.47 0.00
C GLN A 58 8.49 16.86 0.38
N GLU A 59 9.18 16.16 -0.53
CA GLU A 59 10.57 15.72 -0.32
C GLU A 59 11.50 16.92 -0.14
N LEU A 60 11.37 17.94 -0.99
CA LEU A 60 12.18 19.16 -0.90
C LEU A 60 11.94 19.93 0.41
N LYS A 61 10.69 19.98 0.89
CA LYS A 61 10.34 20.60 2.17
C LYS A 61 10.87 19.79 3.36
N ARG A 62 10.95 18.47 3.23
CA ARG A 62 11.43 17.54 4.28
C ARG A 62 12.95 17.49 4.38
N ASP A 63 13.66 17.44 3.25
CA ASP A 63 15.13 17.53 3.22
C ASP A 63 15.61 18.89 3.73
N MET A 64 14.87 19.95 3.40
CA MET A 64 15.11 21.28 3.96
C MET A 64 14.82 21.34 5.48
N GLN A 65 13.86 20.56 6.00
CA GLN A 65 13.60 20.45 7.43
C GLN A 65 14.69 19.68 8.18
N GLU A 66 15.25 18.61 7.60
CA GLU A 66 16.42 17.93 8.17
C GLU A 66 17.63 18.86 8.24
N LEU A 67 17.92 19.61 7.18
CA LEU A 67 19.01 20.60 7.12
C LEU A 67 18.82 21.80 8.06
N ILE A 68 17.57 22.26 8.26
CA ILE A 68 17.26 23.37 9.17
C ILE A 68 17.35 22.91 10.63
N ARG A 69 16.96 21.67 10.97
CA ARG A 69 17.11 21.11 12.33
C ARG A 69 18.57 20.99 12.76
N THR A 70 19.48 20.65 11.85
CA THR A 70 20.93 20.62 12.15
C THR A 70 21.49 22.01 12.49
N LYS A 71 20.81 23.08 12.07
CA LYS A 71 21.26 24.48 12.26
C LYS A 71 20.44 25.30 13.25
N ALA A 72 19.21 24.90 13.54
CA ALA A 72 18.33 25.59 14.48
C ALA A 72 17.39 24.58 15.15
N ASN A 73 17.36 24.59 16.49
CA ASN A 73 16.59 23.69 17.35
C ASN A 73 15.08 24.04 17.32
N ILE A 74 14.47 24.11 16.14
CA ILE A 74 13.08 24.53 15.93
C ILE A 74 12.24 23.29 15.58
N ASN A 75 11.26 22.99 16.43
CA ASN A 75 10.23 21.97 16.17
C ASN A 75 9.24 22.50 15.11
N ILE A 76 9.56 22.33 13.83
CA ILE A 76 8.64 22.59 12.72
C ILE A 76 8.12 21.25 12.19
N ALA A 77 7.15 20.67 12.88
CA ALA A 77 6.35 19.58 12.33
C ALA A 77 4.90 19.76 12.79
N GLN A 78 4.11 20.48 11.98
CA GLN A 78 2.68 20.19 11.95
C GLN A 78 2.55 18.85 11.22
N VAL A 79 2.66 17.75 11.98
CA VAL A 79 2.16 16.46 11.53
C VAL A 79 0.65 16.62 11.46
N GLU A 80 0.07 16.58 10.26
CA GLU A 80 -1.39 16.54 10.10
C GLU A 80 -1.85 15.20 10.67
N ASP A 81 -2.35 15.22 11.91
CA ASP A 81 -2.95 14.05 12.53
C ASP A 81 -4.34 13.85 11.94
N TYR A 82 -4.47 12.83 11.08
CA TYR A 82 -5.73 12.40 10.50
C TYR A 82 -6.53 11.47 11.43
N GLY A 83 -6.28 11.52 12.74
CA GLY A 83 -7.00 10.73 13.74
C GLY A 83 -6.76 9.22 13.62
N GLY A 84 -5.59 8.82 13.11
CA GLY A 84 -5.25 7.41 12.88
C GLY A 84 -5.92 6.77 11.65
N GLU A 85 -6.51 7.55 10.75
CA GLU A 85 -7.07 7.02 9.49
C GLU A 85 -5.94 6.59 8.52
N THR A 86 -5.94 5.32 8.12
CA THR A 86 -4.92 4.75 7.21
C THR A 86 -5.05 5.23 5.77
N PHE A 87 -6.23 5.70 5.38
CA PHE A 87 -6.64 5.94 3.99
C PHE A 87 -6.47 4.72 3.06
N LEU A 88 -6.24 3.54 3.64
CA LEU A 88 -6.20 2.26 2.95
C LEU A 88 -7.52 1.54 3.19
N SER A 89 -8.28 1.36 2.12
CA SER A 89 -9.53 0.60 2.13
C SER A 89 -9.39 -0.68 1.31
N GLU A 90 -9.54 -1.81 1.99
CA GLU A 90 -9.64 -3.14 1.39
C GLU A 90 -10.94 -3.29 0.60
N GLU A 91 -12.05 -2.71 1.08
CA GLU A 91 -13.33 -2.73 0.36
C GLU A 91 -13.24 -2.00 -0.99
N LEU A 92 -12.56 -0.84 -1.02
CA LEU A 92 -12.31 -0.12 -2.28
C LEU A 92 -11.45 -0.96 -3.21
N ALA A 93 -10.40 -1.60 -2.68
CA ALA A 93 -9.53 -2.47 -3.46
C ALA A 93 -10.31 -3.64 -4.09
N ILE A 94 -11.12 -4.34 -3.29
CA ILE A 94 -11.99 -5.43 -3.76
C ILE A 94 -12.92 -4.94 -4.87
N LYS A 95 -13.54 -3.76 -4.69
CA LYS A 95 -14.44 -3.18 -5.68
C LYS A 95 -13.75 -2.88 -7.01
N MET A 96 -12.57 -2.24 -6.97
CA MET A 96 -11.77 -1.96 -8.17
C MET A 96 -11.30 -3.26 -8.85
N LEU A 97 -10.90 -4.26 -8.07
CA LEU A 97 -10.50 -5.57 -8.59
C LEU A 97 -11.68 -6.28 -9.27
N GLN A 98 -12.89 -6.22 -8.70
CA GLN A 98 -14.10 -6.78 -9.30
C GLN A 98 -14.45 -6.09 -10.62
N ASP A 99 -14.43 -4.75 -10.65
CA ASP A 99 -14.70 -3.97 -11.86
C ASP A 99 -13.67 -4.29 -12.96
N ALA A 100 -12.37 -4.35 -12.60
CA ALA A 100 -11.32 -4.74 -13.53
C ALA A 100 -11.47 -6.19 -14.01
N ASN A 101 -11.83 -7.12 -13.13
CA ASN A 101 -12.06 -8.52 -13.49
C ASN A 101 -13.21 -8.67 -14.49
N ALA A 102 -14.30 -7.92 -14.29
CA ALA A 102 -15.41 -7.89 -15.25
C ALA A 102 -14.95 -7.39 -16.63
N SER A 103 -14.13 -6.33 -16.66
CA SER A 103 -13.54 -5.81 -17.90
C SER A 103 -12.59 -6.80 -18.58
N LEU A 104 -11.74 -7.48 -17.82
CA LEU A 104 -10.80 -8.49 -18.34
C LEU A 104 -11.57 -9.71 -18.92
N LYS A 105 -12.63 -10.16 -18.25
CA LYS A 105 -13.50 -11.24 -18.76
C LYS A 105 -14.17 -10.87 -20.07
N ARG A 106 -14.71 -9.64 -20.19
CA ARG A 106 -15.25 -9.14 -21.47
C ARG A 106 -14.17 -9.05 -22.53
N CYS A 107 -12.98 -8.56 -22.17
CA CYS A 107 -11.86 -8.41 -23.08
C CYS A 107 -11.40 -9.74 -23.67
N ARG A 108 -11.42 -10.81 -22.87
CA ARG A 108 -11.10 -12.16 -23.32
C ARG A 108 -12.06 -12.72 -24.38
N VAL A 109 -13.32 -12.32 -24.32
CA VAL A 109 -14.36 -12.77 -25.27
C VAL A 109 -14.41 -11.90 -26.52
N LEU A 110 -14.19 -10.59 -26.37
CA LEU A 110 -14.44 -9.60 -27.43
C LEU A 110 -13.16 -9.16 -28.18
N SER A 111 -11.97 -9.46 -27.67
CA SER A 111 -10.71 -9.16 -28.39
C SER A 111 -10.32 -10.28 -29.33
N ASN A 112 -9.71 -9.91 -30.45
CA ASN A 112 -9.03 -10.85 -31.33
C ASN A 112 -7.83 -11.48 -30.61
N GLU A 113 -7.49 -12.73 -30.95
CA GLU A 113 -6.39 -13.47 -30.29
C GLU A 113 -5.04 -12.76 -30.41
N THR A 114 -4.78 -12.07 -31.52
CA THR A 114 -3.55 -11.31 -31.77
C THR A 114 -3.41 -10.09 -30.86
N ASP A 115 -4.52 -9.41 -30.58
CA ASP A 115 -4.55 -8.15 -29.82
C ASP A 115 -4.84 -8.38 -28.33
N LEU A 116 -5.37 -9.55 -27.98
CA LEU A 116 -5.77 -9.92 -26.62
C LEU A 116 -4.68 -9.64 -25.57
N PRO A 117 -3.41 -10.06 -25.73
CA PRO A 117 -2.37 -9.80 -24.73
C PRO A 117 -2.16 -8.30 -24.50
N THR A 118 -2.20 -7.52 -25.58
CA THR A 118 -2.04 -6.06 -25.54
C THR A 118 -3.20 -5.40 -24.80
N ASN A 119 -4.43 -5.80 -25.12
CA ASN A 119 -5.64 -5.21 -24.56
C ASN A 119 -5.77 -5.55 -23.06
N ILE A 120 -5.45 -6.80 -22.69
CA ILE A 120 -5.46 -7.24 -21.29
C ILE A 120 -4.43 -6.47 -20.46
N ILE A 121 -3.20 -6.31 -20.96
CA ILE A 121 -2.18 -5.49 -20.27
C ILE A 121 -2.65 -4.05 -20.12
N LYS A 122 -3.24 -3.46 -21.17
CA LYS A 122 -3.77 -2.09 -21.14
C LYS A 122 -4.86 -1.91 -20.08
N LEU A 123 -5.79 -2.85 -19.94
CA LEU A 123 -6.82 -2.81 -18.91
C LEU A 123 -6.24 -3.02 -17.51
N ASN A 124 -5.27 -3.93 -17.37
CA ASN A 124 -4.58 -4.14 -16.10
C ASN A 124 -3.77 -2.90 -15.67
N ASP A 125 -3.17 -2.18 -16.62
CA ASP A 125 -2.43 -0.94 -16.34
C ASP A 125 -3.32 0.15 -15.75
N ILE A 126 -4.59 0.22 -16.16
CA ILE A 126 -5.58 1.12 -15.56
C ILE A 126 -5.82 0.72 -14.10
N LEU A 127 -6.01 -0.57 -13.82
CA LEU A 127 -6.15 -1.07 -12.45
C LEU A 127 -4.91 -0.72 -11.61
N LEU A 128 -3.70 -1.01 -12.11
CA LEU A 128 -2.45 -0.71 -11.39
C LEU A 128 -2.31 0.78 -11.10
N LYS A 129 -2.66 1.66 -12.05
CA LYS A 129 -2.67 3.10 -11.84
C LYS A 129 -3.60 3.50 -10.69
N TYR A 130 -4.85 3.07 -10.71
CA TYR A 130 -5.83 3.54 -9.71
C TYR A 130 -5.67 2.86 -8.35
N LEU A 131 -5.39 1.55 -8.32
CA LEU A 131 -5.30 0.79 -7.09
C LEU A 131 -3.93 0.95 -6.42
N MET A 132 -2.84 0.81 -7.17
CA MET A 132 -1.50 0.86 -6.58
C MET A 132 -0.99 2.28 -6.49
N HIS A 133 -0.95 3.03 -7.59
CA HIS A 133 -0.35 4.36 -7.56
C HIS A 133 -1.25 5.39 -6.85
N GLU A 134 -2.51 5.49 -7.27
CA GLU A 134 -3.41 6.53 -6.78
C GLU A 134 -3.93 6.21 -5.37
N HIS A 135 -4.16 4.94 -5.02
CA HIS A 135 -4.69 4.58 -3.70
C HIS A 135 -3.59 4.14 -2.73
N ALA A 136 -2.94 3.01 -2.98
CA ALA A 136 -1.99 2.41 -2.03
C ALA A 136 -0.74 3.27 -1.80
N THR A 137 -0.02 3.67 -2.86
CA THR A 137 1.21 4.47 -2.79
C THR A 137 0.95 5.85 -2.20
N TYR A 138 -0.21 6.44 -2.50
CA TYR A 138 -0.63 7.71 -1.93
C TYR A 138 -0.85 7.60 -0.42
N ALA A 139 -1.64 6.62 0.02
CA ALA A 139 -1.92 6.39 1.43
C ALA A 139 -0.65 6.01 2.22
N LEU A 140 0.24 5.20 1.65
CA LEU A 140 1.57 4.92 2.21
C LEU A 140 2.39 6.20 2.40
N GLY A 141 2.36 7.10 1.41
CA GLY A 141 3.01 8.41 1.51
C GLY A 141 2.47 9.25 2.67
N LEU A 142 1.15 9.24 2.88
CA LEU A 142 0.53 9.89 4.04
C LEU A 142 0.96 9.23 5.36
N GLY A 143 0.92 7.89 5.43
CA GLY A 143 1.31 7.14 6.62
C GLY A 143 2.76 7.38 7.04
N LEU A 144 3.67 7.48 6.07
CA LEU A 144 5.09 7.80 6.33
C LEU A 144 5.32 9.20 6.93
N ASN A 145 4.41 10.14 6.66
CA ASN A 145 4.50 11.51 7.19
C ASN A 145 3.96 11.63 8.62
N ILE A 146 3.15 10.66 9.06
CA ILE A 146 2.60 10.62 10.41
C ILE A 146 3.64 10.11 11.42
N ILE A 147 4.55 9.22 10.99
CA ILE A 147 5.57 8.67 11.89
C ILE A 147 6.50 9.80 12.38
N PRO A 148 6.61 10.03 13.70
CA PRO A 148 7.50 11.04 14.24
C PRO A 148 8.96 10.74 13.89
N ILE A 149 9.65 11.72 13.33
CA ILE A 149 11.07 11.61 12.94
C ILE A 149 12.00 11.76 14.16
N ALA A 150 11.48 12.20 15.32
CA ALA A 150 12.27 12.47 16.52
C ALA A 150 11.58 11.96 17.80
N ASP A 151 12.40 11.61 18.80
CA ASP A 151 12.00 11.28 20.18
C ASP A 151 11.13 12.41 20.75
N THR A 152 9.82 12.26 20.64
CA THR A 152 8.86 13.35 20.88
C THR A 152 8.31 13.37 22.30
N GLY A 153 8.73 12.46 23.18
CA GLY A 153 8.45 12.60 24.60
C GLY A 153 8.51 11.31 25.40
N ARG A 154 8.05 11.39 26.65
CA ARG A 154 7.93 10.26 27.58
C ARG A 154 6.83 9.27 27.20
N GLN A 155 6.02 9.56 26.18
CA GLN A 155 4.88 8.72 25.78
C GLN A 155 5.27 7.71 24.69
N PHE A 156 4.73 6.50 24.81
CA PHE A 156 4.98 5.42 23.87
C PHE A 156 4.48 5.78 22.46
N PRO A 157 5.25 5.54 21.39
CA PRO A 157 4.87 5.91 20.03
C PRO A 157 3.64 5.13 19.57
N HIS A 158 2.75 5.79 18.82
CA HIS A 158 1.58 5.14 18.26
C HIS A 158 1.97 4.22 17.10
N LEU A 159 1.55 2.96 17.16
CA LEU A 159 1.95 1.87 16.25
C LEU A 159 1.14 1.78 14.95
N TYR A 160 0.48 2.87 14.56
CA TYR A 160 -0.40 2.98 13.40
C TYR A 160 0.21 2.47 12.08
N PHE A 161 1.53 2.59 11.89
CA PHE A 161 2.14 2.15 10.63
C PHE A 161 2.08 0.62 10.44
N PHE A 162 1.97 -0.18 11.51
CA PHE A 162 1.74 -1.62 11.36
C PHE A 162 0.38 -1.93 10.73
N ASP A 163 -0.66 -1.15 11.05
CA ASP A 163 -1.97 -1.28 10.39
C ASP A 163 -1.89 -0.91 8.91
N VAL A 164 -1.12 0.13 8.57
CA VAL A 164 -0.84 0.54 7.19
C VAL A 164 -0.13 -0.58 6.42
N VAL A 165 0.85 -1.24 7.04
CA VAL A 165 1.58 -2.37 6.46
C VAL A 165 0.64 -3.55 6.24
N GLN A 166 -0.15 -3.93 7.25
CA GLN A 166 -1.12 -5.02 7.15
C GLN A 166 -2.10 -4.80 5.99
N LYS A 167 -2.73 -3.62 5.93
CA LYS A 167 -3.71 -3.29 4.89
C LYS A 167 -3.10 -3.25 3.50
N THR A 168 -1.88 -2.69 3.37
CA THR A 168 -1.14 -2.69 2.10
C THR A 168 -0.88 -4.12 1.62
N ASN A 169 -0.42 -5.01 2.51
CA ASN A 169 -0.13 -6.40 2.16
C ASN A 169 -1.38 -7.16 1.70
N ILE A 170 -2.53 -6.93 2.35
CA ILE A 170 -3.81 -7.51 1.91
C ILE A 170 -4.14 -7.05 0.48
N ILE A 171 -4.02 -5.75 0.19
CA ILE A 171 -4.29 -5.20 -1.15
C ILE A 171 -3.34 -5.78 -2.20
N VAL A 172 -2.04 -5.89 -1.88
CA VAL A 172 -1.03 -6.49 -2.76
C VAL A 172 -1.38 -7.95 -3.07
N HIS A 173 -1.70 -8.75 -2.06
CA HIS A 173 -2.08 -10.15 -2.26
C HIS A 173 -3.33 -10.30 -3.13
N LEU A 174 -4.36 -9.48 -2.90
CA LEU A 174 -5.57 -9.48 -3.73
C LEU A 174 -5.28 -9.13 -5.20
N LEU A 175 -4.38 -8.16 -5.43
CA LEU A 175 -3.95 -7.79 -6.77
C LEU A 175 -3.13 -8.90 -7.45
N GLU A 176 -2.20 -9.54 -6.72
CA GLU A 176 -1.39 -10.62 -7.26
C GLU A 176 -2.24 -11.81 -7.68
N ASP A 177 -3.21 -12.19 -6.85
CA ASP A 177 -4.15 -13.27 -7.18
C ASP A 177 -4.96 -12.95 -8.46
N GLN A 178 -5.47 -11.72 -8.56
CA GLN A 178 -6.19 -11.26 -9.75
C GLN A 178 -5.30 -11.27 -11.01
N CYS A 179 -4.04 -10.83 -10.90
CA CYS A 179 -3.09 -10.84 -12.02
C CYS A 179 -2.76 -12.27 -12.46
N ASN A 180 -2.48 -13.16 -11.50
CA ASN A 180 -2.14 -14.57 -11.77
C ASN A 180 -3.32 -15.34 -12.37
N THR A 181 -4.55 -15.02 -11.95
CA THR A 181 -5.76 -15.71 -12.40
C THR A 181 -6.27 -15.17 -13.74
N SER A 182 -6.19 -13.85 -13.98
CA SER A 182 -6.87 -13.21 -15.11
C SER A 182 -5.93 -12.72 -16.21
N VAL A 183 -4.74 -12.25 -15.85
CA VAL A 183 -3.82 -11.58 -16.78
C VAL A 183 -2.76 -12.54 -17.30
N VAL A 184 -2.04 -13.22 -16.41
CA VAL A 184 -0.94 -14.14 -16.76
C VAL A 184 -1.35 -15.19 -17.81
N PRO A 185 -2.52 -15.86 -17.72
CA PRO A 185 -2.93 -16.85 -18.72
C PRO A 185 -3.06 -16.29 -20.14
N CYS A 186 -3.34 -15.00 -20.27
CA CYS A 186 -3.50 -14.33 -21.57
C CYS A 186 -2.16 -13.85 -22.16
N VAL A 187 -1.09 -13.78 -21.36
CA VAL A 187 0.15 -13.13 -21.74
C VAL A 187 1.35 -14.09 -21.76
N ILE A 188 1.33 -15.17 -20.96
CA ILE A 188 2.49 -16.05 -20.69
C ILE A 188 3.20 -16.59 -21.94
N ASN A 189 2.45 -16.91 -23.00
CA ASN A 189 3.00 -17.47 -24.25
C ASN A 189 3.27 -16.40 -25.31
N THR A 190 3.40 -15.14 -24.91
CA THR A 190 3.56 -14.00 -25.82
C THR A 190 4.86 -13.26 -25.53
N PRO A 191 5.45 -12.56 -26.53
CA PRO A 191 6.67 -11.78 -26.32
C PRO A 191 6.49 -10.64 -25.29
N LYS A 192 5.25 -10.28 -24.92
CA LYS A 192 4.96 -9.23 -23.93
C LYS A 192 5.09 -9.70 -22.48
N TYR A 193 5.23 -11.00 -22.24
CA TYR A 193 5.27 -11.55 -20.89
C TYR A 193 6.42 -11.01 -20.05
N SER A 194 7.64 -10.97 -20.61
CA SER A 194 8.83 -10.49 -19.89
C SER A 194 8.70 -9.03 -19.47
N GLU A 195 8.21 -8.17 -20.37
CA GLU A 195 7.97 -6.75 -20.10
C GLU A 195 6.89 -6.57 -19.02
N TYR A 196 5.79 -7.32 -19.12
CA TYR A 196 4.71 -7.28 -18.13
C TYR A 196 5.17 -7.69 -16.74
N ILE A 197 5.89 -8.81 -16.62
CA ILE A 197 6.42 -9.30 -15.34
C ILE A 197 7.44 -8.31 -14.76
N PHE A 198 8.33 -7.77 -15.59
CA PHE A 198 9.28 -6.75 -15.17
C PHE A 198 8.56 -5.52 -14.60
N LYS A 199 7.56 -4.99 -15.31
CA LYS A 199 6.76 -3.85 -14.84
C LYS A 199 6.05 -4.14 -13.52
N LYS A 200 5.42 -5.31 -13.38
CA LYS A 200 4.77 -5.73 -12.13
C LYS A 200 5.78 -5.77 -10.98
N ARG A 201 6.94 -6.38 -11.21
CA ARG A 201 8.01 -6.50 -10.22
C ARG A 201 8.51 -5.13 -9.77
N THR A 202 8.82 -4.22 -10.68
CA THR A 202 9.26 -2.85 -10.35
C THR A 202 8.25 -2.10 -9.49
N LEU A 203 6.95 -2.28 -9.76
CA LEU A 203 5.89 -1.69 -8.95
C LEU A 203 5.84 -2.28 -7.53
N MET A 204 6.02 -3.59 -7.38
CA MET A 204 6.04 -4.24 -6.06
C MET A 204 7.27 -3.80 -5.25
N GLU A 205 8.45 -3.73 -5.88
CA GLU A 205 9.69 -3.25 -5.24
C GLU A 205 9.54 -1.80 -4.72
N GLN A 206 8.80 -0.94 -5.42
CA GLN A 206 8.52 0.43 -4.95
C GLN A 206 7.62 0.48 -3.71
N ILE A 207 6.64 -0.42 -3.61
CA ILE A 207 5.76 -0.53 -2.44
C ILE A 207 6.55 -1.08 -1.26
N GLU A 208 7.30 -2.17 -1.46
CA GLU A 208 8.17 -2.79 -0.46
C GLU A 208 9.16 -1.78 0.12
N ALA A 209 9.85 -1.01 -0.72
CA ALA A 209 10.79 0.02 -0.26
C ALA A 209 10.12 1.08 0.65
N LYS A 210 8.86 1.46 0.40
CA LYS A 210 8.11 2.39 1.26
C LYS A 210 7.67 1.75 2.56
N LEU A 211 7.29 0.47 2.53
CA LEU A 211 6.94 -0.30 3.73
C LEU A 211 8.18 -0.45 4.64
N ASP A 212 9.32 -0.85 4.07
CA ASP A 212 10.59 -0.97 4.78
C ASP A 212 10.99 0.34 5.43
N GLN A 213 10.91 1.45 4.70
CA GLN A 213 11.20 2.78 5.23
C GLN A 213 10.32 3.14 6.44
N GLY A 214 9.03 2.86 6.38
CA GLY A 214 8.13 3.20 7.48
C GLY A 214 8.24 2.26 8.67
N LEU A 215 8.53 0.98 8.42
CA LEU A 215 8.84 0.00 9.47
C LEU A 215 10.12 0.40 10.21
N ASP A 216 11.19 0.73 9.50
CA ASP A 216 12.45 1.19 10.09
C ASP A 216 12.23 2.44 10.96
N ARG A 217 11.50 3.43 10.46
CA ARG A 217 11.15 4.64 11.25
C ARG A 217 10.33 4.31 12.49
N THR A 218 9.33 3.43 12.37
CA THR A 218 8.47 3.04 13.48
C THR A 218 9.28 2.29 14.56
N LEU A 219 10.14 1.36 14.15
CA LEU A 219 11.02 0.64 15.06
C LEU A 219 12.04 1.56 15.73
N ASN A 220 12.63 2.49 14.98
CA ASN A 220 13.55 3.48 15.53
C ASN A 220 12.87 4.41 16.57
N ALA A 221 11.61 4.79 16.34
CA ALA A 221 10.83 5.55 17.33
C ALA A 221 10.58 4.73 18.61
N VAL A 222 10.26 3.43 18.49
CA VAL A 222 10.11 2.53 19.65
C VAL A 222 11.44 2.38 20.41
N ILE A 223 12.55 2.15 19.70
CA ILE A 223 13.89 2.02 20.29
C ILE A 223 14.30 3.32 20.99
N GLY A 224 14.06 4.47 20.38
CA GLY A 224 14.31 5.79 20.98
C GLY A 224 13.56 5.97 22.29
N TRP A 225 12.25 5.66 22.29
CA TRP A 225 11.43 5.71 23.49
C TRP A 225 11.96 4.77 24.59
N VAL A 226 12.31 3.53 24.26
CA VAL A 226 12.87 2.57 25.23
C VAL A 226 14.18 3.11 25.84
N LYS A 227 15.08 3.66 25.02
CA LYS A 227 16.33 4.26 25.51
C LYS A 227 16.09 5.44 26.45
N LEU A 228 15.18 6.34 26.09
CA LEU A 228 14.82 7.49 26.91
C LEU A 228 14.17 7.04 28.24
N TYR A 229 13.28 6.06 28.18
CA TYR A 229 12.62 5.49 29.35
C TYR A 229 13.65 4.88 30.32
N LEU A 230 14.52 4.01 29.82
CA LEU A 230 15.58 3.38 30.63
C LEU A 230 16.52 4.42 31.25
N THR A 231 16.88 5.46 30.51
CA THR A 231 17.76 6.53 31.01
C THR A 231 17.10 7.32 32.15
N ASN A 232 15.78 7.52 32.09
CA ASN A 232 15.05 8.33 33.06
C ASN A 232 14.62 7.55 34.32
N GLU A 233 14.25 6.29 34.15
CA GLU A 233 13.66 5.47 35.23
C GLU A 233 14.70 4.57 35.93
N GLN A 234 15.83 4.27 35.30
CA GLN A 234 16.85 3.40 35.86
C GLN A 234 17.99 4.19 36.51
N LYS A 235 18.10 4.13 37.84
CA LYS A 235 19.11 4.87 38.60
C LYS A 235 20.41 4.07 38.71
N LYS A 236 21.56 4.74 38.78
CA LYS A 236 22.87 4.09 39.02
C LYS A 236 22.89 3.23 40.30
N THR A 237 22.10 3.60 41.31
CA THR A 237 21.94 2.87 42.57
C THR A 237 21.21 1.54 42.42
N ASP A 238 20.45 1.35 41.34
CA ASP A 238 19.77 0.07 41.06
C ASP A 238 20.77 -1.04 40.70
N TYR A 239 21.96 -0.65 40.20
CA TYR A 239 23.05 -1.55 39.83
C TYR A 239 24.09 -1.75 40.94
N ASN A 240 24.27 -0.76 41.83
CA ASN A 240 25.21 -0.81 42.94
C ASN A 240 24.47 -0.97 44.27
N LYS A 241 24.02 -2.20 44.56
CA LYS A 241 23.62 -2.58 45.93
C LYS A 241 24.83 -3.20 46.64
N PRO A 242 25.20 -2.75 47.85
CA PRO A 242 26.23 -3.43 48.64
C PRO A 242 25.78 -4.87 48.95
N ASP A 243 26.72 -5.82 48.92
CA ASP A 243 26.52 -7.28 48.93
C ASP A 243 25.67 -7.85 50.10
N SER A 244 25.25 -7.01 51.05
CA SER A 244 24.53 -7.42 52.26
C SER A 244 23.01 -7.53 52.11
N ASP A 245 22.39 -7.02 51.04
CA ASP A 245 20.95 -7.19 50.77
C ASP A 245 20.72 -7.62 49.31
N PHE A 246 21.07 -8.88 49.02
CA PHE A 246 20.72 -9.55 47.77
C PHE A 246 19.21 -9.89 47.75
N THR A 247 18.37 -8.86 47.76
CA THR A 247 16.99 -8.98 47.28
C THR A 247 17.00 -8.53 45.82
N LEU A 248 17.31 -9.47 44.91
CA LEU A 248 17.23 -9.29 43.44
C LEU A 248 15.81 -8.95 42.95
N THR A 249 14.83 -8.94 43.85
CA THR A 249 13.42 -9.12 43.55
C THR A 249 12.63 -7.82 43.32
N SER A 250 13.23 -6.63 43.31
CA SER A 250 12.43 -5.38 43.14
C SER A 250 12.72 -4.59 41.87
N ALA A 251 13.94 -4.66 41.32
CA ALA A 251 14.32 -3.89 40.13
C ALA A 251 14.01 -4.66 38.82
N ALA A 252 14.29 -5.97 38.80
CA ALA A 252 13.96 -6.84 37.66
C ALA A 252 12.43 -6.91 37.41
N TYR A 253 11.63 -6.94 38.48
CA TYR A 253 10.17 -7.05 38.40
C TYR A 253 9.49 -5.78 37.86
N ARG A 254 10.09 -4.59 38.06
CA ARG A 254 9.56 -3.36 37.45
C ARG A 254 9.86 -3.29 35.95
N TYR A 255 11.01 -3.81 35.53
CA TYR A 255 11.38 -3.88 34.11
C TYR A 255 10.52 -4.91 33.37
N GLU A 256 10.41 -6.14 33.88
CA GLU A 256 9.58 -7.19 33.27
C GLU A 256 8.10 -6.81 33.28
N ASP A 257 7.53 -6.33 34.39
CA ASP A 257 6.08 -6.05 34.44
C ASP A 257 5.67 -4.87 33.55
N LEU A 258 6.53 -3.86 33.34
CA LEU A 258 6.19 -2.65 32.60
C LEU A 258 6.57 -2.70 31.12
N VAL A 259 7.73 -3.27 30.78
CA VAL A 259 8.07 -3.54 29.37
C VAL A 259 7.11 -4.59 28.83
N CYS A 260 6.83 -5.68 29.56
CA CYS A 260 5.82 -6.63 29.13
C CYS A 260 4.44 -5.98 29.09
N LYS A 261 3.99 -5.17 30.06
CA LYS A 261 2.69 -4.47 29.93
C LYS A 261 2.59 -3.59 28.69
N HIS A 262 3.60 -2.78 28.37
CA HIS A 262 3.50 -1.87 27.23
C HIS A 262 3.72 -2.59 25.88
N TYR A 263 4.66 -3.53 25.79
CA TYR A 263 4.90 -4.30 24.57
C TYR A 263 3.80 -5.34 24.29
N VAL A 264 3.30 -6.03 25.33
CA VAL A 264 2.20 -7.03 25.19
C VAL A 264 0.88 -6.33 24.88
N ASN A 265 0.56 -5.19 25.51
CA ASN A 265 -0.65 -4.44 25.16
C ASN A 265 -0.56 -3.76 23.78
N ALA A 266 0.63 -3.49 23.27
CA ALA A 266 0.85 -2.93 21.93
C ALA A 266 0.91 -4.00 20.83
N CYS A 267 1.01 -5.29 21.19
CA CYS A 267 1.05 -6.43 20.28
C CYS A 267 -0.14 -7.36 20.59
N PRO A 268 -1.36 -7.06 20.12
CA PRO A 268 -2.57 -7.83 20.45
C PRO A 268 -2.59 -9.24 19.82
N CYS A 269 -1.53 -9.69 19.15
CA CYS A 269 -1.42 -10.99 18.49
C CYS A 269 -1.20 -12.17 19.46
N GLY A 270 -1.68 -12.07 20.70
CA GLY A 270 -1.54 -13.07 21.75
C GLY A 270 -2.88 -13.42 22.39
N ASN A 271 -3.77 -14.04 21.60
CA ASN A 271 -4.77 -15.03 22.03
C ASN A 271 -5.19 -15.85 20.81
#